data_AF-A0AAD8BW24-F1
#
_entry.id   AF-A0AAD8BW24-F1
#
_cell.length_a   1.000
_cell.length_b   1.000
_cell.length_c   1.000
_cell.angle_alpha   90.00
_cell.angle_beta   90.00
_cell.angle_gamma   90.00
#
_symmetry.space_group_name_H-M   'P 1'
#
loop_
_entity.id
_entity.type
_entity.pdbx_description
1 polymer ?
#
loop_
_entity_poly.entity_id
_entity_poly.type
_entity_poly.pdbx_seq_one_letter_code
_entity_poly.pdbx_strand_id
1 'polypeptide(L)' 'LGAHLMTLKTRDKWNLLTTNNVGSKELYIGLTDYVTEGIFRWQDDNSISNPMSSIQSFFRKD' A
#
# COMPACT_ATOMS: atom_id res chain seq x y z
N LEU A 1 1.52 -21.51 4.73
CA LEU A 1 1.31 -20.30 5.57
C LEU A 1 0.33 -19.41 4.82
N GLY A 2 -0.94 -19.32 5.24
CA GLY A 2 -1.98 -18.55 4.55
C GLY A 2 -1.86 -17.04 4.78
N ALA A 3 -0.71 -16.46 4.43
CA ALA A 3 -0.38 -15.04 4.65
C ALA A 3 -0.13 -14.33 3.32
N HIS A 4 -0.34 -13.00 3.30
CA HIS A 4 -0.06 -12.11 2.17
C HIS A 4 1.04 -11.12 2.53
N LEU A 5 1.71 -10.56 1.50
CA LEU A 5 2.63 -9.45 1.68
C LEU A 5 1.89 -8.22 2.25
N MET A 6 2.58 -7.43 3.07
CA MET A 6 1.97 -6.29 3.77
C MET A 6 1.47 -5.21 2.82
N THR A 7 0.32 -4.64 3.16
CA THR A 7 -0.28 -3.50 2.43
C THR A 7 -0.11 -2.20 3.20
N LEU A 8 0.15 -1.09 2.49
CA LEU A 8 0.43 0.21 3.09
C LEU A 8 -0.65 1.24 2.73
N LYS A 9 -1.85 1.01 3.27
CA LYS A 9 -3.04 1.83 2.99
C LYS A 9 -3.31 2.91 4.04
N THR A 10 -2.65 2.87 5.20
CA THR A 10 -2.90 3.79 6.31
C THR A 10 -1.60 4.28 6.96
N ARG A 11 -1.67 5.43 7.64
CA ARG A 11 -0.54 5.99 8.39
C ARG A 11 -0.08 5.07 9.53
N ASP A 12 -1.00 4.36 10.18
CA ASP A 12 -0.64 3.43 11.25
C ASP A 12 0.17 2.25 10.75
N LYS A 13 -0.18 1.69 9.58
CA LYS A 13 0.62 0.63 8.95
C LYS A 13 2.00 1.11 8.54
N TRP A 14 2.12 2.36 8.09
CA TRP A 14 3.41 3.00 7.84
C TRP A 14 4.24 3.11 9.12
N ASN A 15 3.64 3.64 10.19
CA ASN A 15 4.31 3.80 11.48
C ASN A 15 4.80 2.44 12.01
N LEU A 16 3.96 1.40 11.94
CA LEU A 16 4.34 0.04 12.31
C LEU A 16 5.55 -0.47 11.51
N LEU A 17 5.62 -0.22 10.20
CA LEU A 17 6.81 -0.57 9.42
C LEU A 17 8.04 0.21 9.88
N THR A 18 7.92 1.53 10.07
CA THR A 18 9.07 2.37 10.43
C THR A 18 9.59 2.12 11.85
N THR A 19 8.71 1.75 12.78
CA THR A 19 9.08 1.47 14.16
C THR A 19 9.69 0.08 14.31
N ASN A 20 9.21 -0.91 13.55
CA ASN A 20 9.70 -2.29 13.66
C ASN A 20 10.86 -2.62 12.72
N ASN A 21 11.04 -1.89 11.61
CA ASN A 21 12.17 -2.08 10.69
C ASN A 21 13.30 -1.09 10.99
N VAL A 22 13.95 -1.28 12.14
CA VAL A 22 15.19 -0.61 12.51
C VAL A 22 16.34 -1.22 11.71
N GLY A 23 16.50 -0.79 10.46
CA GLY A 23 17.61 -1.18 9.60
C GLY A 23 17.28 -0.91 8.15
N SER A 24 18.26 -0.37 7.42
CA SER A 24 18.25 -0.01 5.99
C SER A 24 18.07 -1.21 5.05
N LYS A 25 17.07 -2.05 5.29
CA LYS A 25 16.71 -3.20 4.45
C LYS A 25 15.54 -2.82 3.57
N GLU A 26 15.73 -3.01 2.27
CA GLU A 26 14.65 -2.96 1.30
C GLU A 26 13.70 -4.14 1.54
N LEU A 27 12.39 -3.88 1.54
CA LEU A 27 11.35 -4.87 1.82
C LEU A 27 10.35 -4.89 0.67
N TYR A 28 10.08 -6.09 0.16
CA TYR A 28 8.95 -6.30 -0.73
C TYR A 28 7.62 -6.15 0.03
N ILE A 29 6.70 -5.40 -0.58
CA ILE A 29 5.34 -5.17 -0.08
C ILE A 29 4.33 -5.75 -1.08
N GLY A 30 3.06 -5.82 -0.67
CA GLY A 30 1.99 -6.40 -1.48
C GLY A 30 1.46 -5.52 -2.61
N LEU A 31 2.20 -4.50 -3.05
CA LEU A 31 1.82 -3.65 -4.17
C LEU A 31 2.37 -4.23 -5.47
N THR A 32 1.51 -4.50 -6.44
CA THR A 32 1.94 -5.08 -7.73
C THR A 32 0.95 -4.76 -8.84
N ASP A 33 1.45 -4.71 -10.06
CA ASP A 33 0.69 -4.58 -11.30
C ASP A 33 0.75 -5.86 -12.16
N TYR A 34 1.17 -6.99 -11.59
CA TYR A 34 1.35 -8.27 -12.29
C TYR A 34 0.13 -8.73 -13.13
N VAL A 35 -1.08 -8.38 -12.68
CA VAL A 35 -2.33 -8.72 -13.40
C VAL A 35 -2.54 -7.83 -14.62
N THR A 36 -2.17 -6.55 -14.53
CA THR A 36 -2.33 -5.57 -15.61
C THR A 36 -1.29 -4.47 -15.44
N GLU A 37 -0.30 -4.48 -16.33
CA GLU A 37 0.81 -3.53 -16.33
C GLU A 37 0.30 -2.08 -16.21
N GLY A 38 0.91 -1.31 -15.30
CA GLY A 38 0.52 0.08 -15.05
C GLY A 38 -0.71 0.26 -14.17
N ILE A 39 -1.39 -0.81 -13.74
CA ILE A 39 -2.47 -0.76 -12.73
C ILE A 39 -2.02 -1.46 -11.45
N PHE A 40 -1.48 -0.67 -10.52
CA PHE A 40 -1.04 -1.18 -9.23
C PHE A 40 -2.20 -1.52 -8.29
N ARG A 41 -2.14 -2.72 -7.71
CA ARG A 41 -3.15 -3.29 -6.82
C ARG A 41 -2.51 -3.87 -5.58
N TRP A 42 -3.27 -3.86 -4.49
CA TRP A 42 -2.89 -4.50 -3.24
C TRP A 42 -3.30 -5.97 -3.25
N GLN A 43 -2.35 -6.87 -2.96
CA GLN A 43 -2.55 -8.33 -3.03
C GLN A 43 -3.51 -8.92 -1.99
N ASP A 44 -3.90 -8.16 -0.97
CA ASP A 44 -4.82 -8.61 0.08
C ASP A 44 -6.30 -8.56 -0.36
N ASP A 45 -6.70 -7.52 -1.09
CA ASP A 45 -8.10 -7.26 -1.46
C ASP A 45 -8.30 -6.79 -2.91
N ASN A 46 -7.23 -6.77 -3.71
CA ASN A 46 -7.23 -6.33 -5.10
C ASN A 46 -7.62 -4.85 -5.33
N SER A 47 -7.64 -4.03 -4.27
CA SER A 47 -7.91 -2.60 -4.35
C SER A 47 -6.83 -1.88 -5.16
N ILE A 48 -7.28 -0.96 -6.03
CA ILE A 48 -6.39 -0.16 -6.88
C ILE A 48 -5.72 0.92 -6.03
N SER A 49 -4.39 0.97 -6.08
CA SER A 49 -3.62 2.07 -5.53
C SER A 49 -3.69 3.24 -6.49
N ASN A 50 -4.70 4.09 -6.33
CA ASN A 50 -4.85 5.26 -7.17
C ASN A 50 -4.21 6.50 -6.50
N PRO A 51 -3.07 7.02 -6.98
CA PRO A 51 -2.49 8.23 -6.42
C PRO A 51 -3.44 9.45 -6.49
N MET A 52 -4.41 9.43 -7.42
CA MET A 52 -5.40 10.50 -7.58
C MET A 52 -6.59 10.40 -6.62
N SER A 53 -6.86 9.24 -5.99
CA SER A 53 -7.99 9.13 -5.06
C SER A 53 -7.74 9.89 -3.75
N SER A 54 -6.49 9.97 -3.32
CA SER A 54 -6.07 10.73 -2.13
C SER A 54 -6.24 12.25 -2.32
N ILE A 55 -6.03 12.72 -3.55
CA ILE A 55 -6.23 14.12 -3.94
C ILE A 55 -7.73 14.45 -3.98
N GLN A 56 -8.56 13.56 -4.52
CA GLN A 56 -10.02 13.73 -4.51
C GLN A 56 -10.63 13.68 -3.11
N SER A 57 -10.06 12.93 -2.16
CA SER A 57 -10.50 13.00 -0.75
C SER A 57 -10.05 14.29 -0.05
N PHE A 58 -8.95 14.91 -0.50
CA PHE A 58 -8.49 16.19 0.03
C PHE A 58 -9.38 17.36 -0.40
N PHE A 59 -9.92 17.30 -1.63
CA PHE A 59 -10.83 18.33 -2.16
C PHE A 59 -12.32 18.10 -1.86
N ARG A 60 -12.69 16.95 -1.27
CA ARG A 60 -14.04 16.66 -0.78
C ARG A 60 -14.09 16.79 0.74
N LYS A 61 -13.89 18.02 1.22
CA LYS A 61 -14.12 18.35 2.62
C LYS A 61 -14.98 19.62 2.65
N ASP A 62 -16.27 19.38 2.59
CA ASP A 62 -17.35 20.36 2.84
C ASP A 62 -17.68 20.34 4.34
#